data_AF-A0A527U5K6-F1
#
_entry.id   AF-A0A527U5K6-F1
#
_cell.length_a   1.000
_cell.length_b   1.000
_cell.length_c   1.000
_cell.angle_alpha   90.00
_cell.angle_beta   90.00
_cell.angle_gamma   90.00
#
_symmetry.space_group_name_H-M   'P 1'
#
loop_
_entity.id
_entity.type
_entity.pdbx_description
1 polymer ?
#
loop_
_entity_poly.entity_id
_entity_poly.type
_entity_poly.pdbx_seq_one_letter_code
_entity_poly.pdbx_strand_id
1 'polypeptide(L)'
;MTTDGHSDTPNLTEPEPLPCLFVTGFQIQTDDAIVRLVFWADLPAMGERPAEARLQARITMLDKTFRRLVSEGRRRPTRGN
;
A
#
# COMPACT_ATOMS: atom_id res chain seq x y z
N MET A 1 -20.40 -38.72 -27.40
CA MET A 1 -19.67 -38.42 -26.16
C MET A 1 -18.25 -38.08 -26.57
N THR A 2 -17.98 -36.80 -26.78
CA THR A 2 -16.69 -36.25 -27.19
C THR A 2 -16.36 -35.15 -26.19
N THR A 3 -15.36 -35.41 -25.36
CA THR A 3 -14.86 -34.48 -24.34
C THR A 3 -13.75 -33.65 -24.97
N ASP A 4 -14.13 -32.58 -25.66
CA ASP A 4 -13.18 -31.59 -26.13
C ASP A 4 -13.00 -30.55 -25.02
N GLY A 5 -12.10 -30.87 -24.09
CA GLY A 5 -11.62 -29.93 -23.09
C GLY A 5 -10.80 -28.84 -23.76
N HIS A 6 -11.47 -27.77 -24.18
CA HIS A 6 -10.79 -26.55 -24.59
C HIS A 6 -10.16 -25.95 -23.33
N SER A 7 -8.84 -26.04 -23.23
CA SER A 7 -8.08 -25.36 -22.21
C SER A 7 -8.23 -23.86 -22.46
N ASP A 8 -9.11 -23.20 -21.71
CA ASP A 8 -9.08 -21.76 -21.51
C ASP A 8 -7.82 -21.41 -20.70
N THR A 9 -6.64 -21.60 -21.29
CA THR A 9 -5.43 -20.94 -20.82
C THR A 9 -5.66 -19.46 -21.05
N PRO A 10 -5.81 -18.63 -20.00
CA PRO A 10 -6.00 -17.21 -20.19
C PRO A 10 -4.82 -16.69 -21.01
N ASN A 11 -5.12 -16.00 -22.11
CA ASN A 11 -4.11 -15.33 -22.91
C ASN A 11 -3.27 -14.47 -21.97
N LEU A 12 -1.99 -14.80 -21.84
CA LEU A 12 -1.04 -14.02 -21.08
C LEU A 12 -0.85 -12.70 -21.83
N THR A 13 -1.63 -11.69 -21.47
CA THR A 13 -1.41 -10.31 -21.91
C THR A 13 -0.14 -9.79 -21.25
N GLU A 14 0.60 -8.93 -21.95
CA GLU A 14 1.67 -8.16 -21.32
C GLU A 14 1.11 -7.45 -20.08
N PRO A 15 1.82 -7.45 -18.94
CA PRO A 15 1.33 -6.78 -17.75
C PRO A 15 1.18 -5.29 -18.05
N GLU A 16 -0.05 -4.80 -18.06
CA GLU A 16 -0.29 -3.36 -18.12
C GLU A 16 0.36 -2.72 -16.88
N PRO A 17 1.19 -1.68 -17.05
CA PRO A 17 1.74 -0.96 -15.92
C PRO A 17 0.58 -0.30 -15.16
N LEU A 18 0.15 -0.94 -14.08
CA LEU A 18 -0.77 -0.34 -13.13
C LEU A 18 -0.09 0.95 -12.63
N PRO A 19 -0.74 2.12 -12.73
CA PRO A 19 -0.23 3.32 -12.09
C PRO A 19 -0.29 3.09 -10.57
N CYS A 20 0.83 2.63 -10.02
CA CYS A 20 1.06 2.60 -8.58
C CYS A 20 0.99 4.05 -8.13
N LEU A 21 -0.14 4.44 -7.56
CA LEU A 21 -0.24 5.70 -6.84
C LEU A 21 0.77 5.60 -5.70
N PHE A 22 1.86 6.35 -5.78
CA PHE A 22 2.83 6.41 -4.71
C PHE A 22 2.16 7.01 -3.48
N VAL A 23 2.46 6.47 -2.30
CA VAL A 23 2.05 7.08 -1.04
C VAL A 23 2.71 8.46 -0.98
N THR A 24 1.88 9.51 -0.97
CA THR A 24 2.36 10.89 -0.87
C THR A 24 2.38 11.38 0.57
N GLY A 25 1.59 10.76 1.44
CA GLY A 25 1.48 11.15 2.84
C GLY A 25 1.19 9.97 3.76
N PHE A 26 1.55 10.14 5.02
CA PHE A 26 1.22 9.19 6.08
C PHE A 26 0.94 9.90 7.40
N GLN A 27 0.17 9.24 8.26
CA GLN A 27 -0.12 9.66 9.63
C GLN A 27 0.03 8.46 10.55
N ILE A 28 0.63 8.71 11.72
CA ILE A 28 0.68 7.75 12.81
C ILE A 28 -0.36 8.21 13.85
N GLN A 29 -1.34 7.35 14.11
CA GLN A 29 -2.35 7.59 15.14
C GLN A 29 -2.09 6.62 16.29
N THR A 30 -1.95 7.14 17.49
CA THR A 30 -1.71 6.35 18.71
C THR A 30 -2.92 6.44 19.62
N ASP A 31 -3.42 5.29 20.05
CA ASP A 31 -4.58 5.15 20.93
C ASP A 31 -4.27 4.04 21.94
N ASP A 32 -3.98 4.41 23.20
CA ASP A 32 -3.53 3.55 24.30
C ASP A 32 -2.59 2.39 23.89
N ALA A 33 -3.15 1.22 23.56
CA ALA A 33 -2.40 0.01 23.24
C ALA A 33 -2.20 -0.23 21.73
N ILE A 34 -2.78 0.60 20.87
CA ILE A 34 -2.86 0.42 19.43
C ILE A 34 -2.22 1.61 18.71
N VAL A 35 -1.42 1.30 17.69
CA VAL A 35 -0.87 2.26 16.74
C VAL A 35 -1.43 1.95 15.36
N ARG A 36 -1.96 2.98 14.69
CA ARG A 36 -2.44 2.91 13.31
C ARG A 36 -1.52 3.74 12.43
N LEU A 37 -0.97 3.11 11.39
CA LEU A 37 -0.27 3.79 10.30
C LEU A 37 -1.27 3.95 9.16
N VAL A 38 -1.54 5.19 8.79
CA VAL A 38 -2.49 5.56 7.74
C VAL A 38 -1.67 6.12 6.60
N PHE A 39 -1.77 5.54 5.41
CA PHE A 39 -1.06 5.97 4.21
C PHE A 39 -2.07 6.43 3.16
N TRP A 40 -1.82 7.56 2.52
CA TRP A 40 -2.67 8.07 1.45
C TRP A 40 -1.85 8.58 0.26
N ALA A 41 -2.55 8.75 -0.85
CA ALA A 41 -2.07 9.44 -2.03
C ALA A 41 -2.93 10.69 -2.26
N ASP A 42 -2.28 11.83 -2.42
CA ASP A 42 -2.91 13.08 -2.81
C ASP A 42 -3.14 13.02 -4.32
N LEU A 43 -4.42 13.03 -4.70
CA LEU A 43 -4.85 13.06 -6.08
C LEU A 43 -5.01 14.53 -6.50
N PRO A 44 -4.38 14.95 -7.61
CA PRO A 44 -4.56 16.29 -8.12
C PRO A 44 -6.02 16.50 -8.56
N ALA A 45 -6.44 17.75 -8.59
CA ALA A 45 -7.72 18.11 -9.21
C ALA A 45 -7.72 17.69 -10.69
N MET A 46 -8.82 17.08 -11.14
CA MET A 46 -8.97 16.57 -12.50
C MET A 46 -10.30 17.05 -13.09
N GLY A 47 -10.23 18.08 -13.95
CA GLY A 47 -11.42 18.73 -14.52
C GLY A 47 -12.28 19.34 -13.42
N GLU A 48 -13.50 18.85 -13.27
CA GLU A 48 -14.45 19.30 -12.23
C GLU A 48 -14.22 18.64 -10.87
N ARG A 49 -13.34 17.64 -10.76
CA ARG A 49 -13.05 16.97 -9.49
C ARG A 49 -12.01 17.76 -8.68
N PRO A 50 -12.30 18.12 -7.41
CA PRO A 50 -11.32 18.77 -6.55
C PRO A 50 -10.18 17.83 -6.20
N ALA A 51 -9.07 18.39 -5.71
CA ALA A 51 -7.98 17.59 -5.15
C ALA A 51 -8.48 16.83 -3.91
N GLU A 52 -8.09 15.56 -3.78
CA GLU A 52 -8.53 14.69 -2.69
C GLU A 52 -7.39 13.83 -2.16
N ALA A 53 -7.41 13.50 -0.87
CA ALA A 53 -6.52 12.52 -0.28
C ALA A 53 -7.19 11.14 -0.27
N ARG A 54 -6.62 10.16 -0.98
CA ARG A 54 -7.17 8.81 -1.08
C ARG A 54 -6.41 7.83 -0.22
N LEU A 55 -7.11 7.21 0.73
CA LEU A 55 -6.52 6.17 1.58
C LEU A 55 -6.03 5.00 0.73
N GLN A 56 -4.76 4.64 0.91
CA GLN A 56 -4.14 3.50 0.24
C GLN A 56 -3.99 2.29 1.14
N ALA A 57 -3.49 2.52 2.35
CA ALA A 57 -3.22 1.46 3.29
C ALA A 57 -3.47 1.92 4.71
N ARG A 58 -3.89 0.97 5.54
CA ARG A 58 -4.04 1.16 6.98
C ARG A 58 -3.48 -0.05 7.69
N ILE A 59 -2.43 0.15 8.46
CA ILE A 59 -1.80 -0.91 9.25
C ILE A 59 -2.09 -0.62 10.71
N THR A 60 -2.76 -1.56 11.37
CA THR A 60 -3.06 -1.48 12.80
C THR A 60 -2.21 -2.50 13.54
N MET A 61 -1.52 -2.07 14.59
CA MET A 61 -0.67 -2.95 15.39
C MET A 61 -0.67 -2.53 16.86
N LEU A 62 -0.23 -3.41 17.74
CA LEU A 62 0.00 -3.07 19.14
C LEU A 62 1.20 -2.12 19.28
N ASP A 63 1.16 -1.22 20.27
CA ASP A 63 2.26 -0.27 20.54
C ASP A 63 3.61 -0.97 20.75
N LYS A 64 3.63 -2.10 21.46
CA LYS A 64 4.85 -2.91 21.64
C LYS A 64 5.44 -3.39 20.31
N THR A 65 4.59 -3.73 19.34
CA THR A 65 5.00 -4.18 18.01
C THR A 65 5.57 -3.01 17.22
N PHE A 66 4.91 -1.85 17.28
CA PHE A 66 5.37 -0.62 16.62
C PHE A 66 6.75 -0.17 17.15
N ARG A 67 6.93 -0.12 18.47
CA ARG A 67 8.22 0.26 19.08
C ARG A 67 9.35 -0.68 18.68
N ARG A 68 9.07 -1.99 18.63
CA ARG A 68 10.04 -2.99 18.17
C ARG A 68 10.41 -2.75 16.71
N LEU A 69 9.42 -2.53 15.83
CA LEU A 69 9.65 -2.25 14.41
C LEU A 69 10.53 -1.01 14.19
N VAL A 70 10.23 0.09 14.89
CA VAL A 70 11.02 1.33 14.80
C VAL A 70 12.45 1.12 15.31
N SER A 71 12.61 0.38 16.40
CA SER A 71 13.92 0.06 16.98
C SER A 71 14.77 -0.78 16.01
N GLU A 72 14.19 -1.82 15.41
CA GLU A 72 14.86 -2.67 14.41
C GLU A 72 15.23 -1.87 13.15
N GLY A 73 14.34 -1.00 12.69
CA GLY A 73 14.58 -0.12 11.54
C GLY A 73 15.76 0.84 11.76
N ARG A 74 15.86 1.45 12.96
CA ARG A 74 16.98 2.35 13.32
C ARG A 74 18.31 1.63 13.45
N ARG A 75 18.31 0.34 13.80
CA ARG A 75 19.53 -0.47 13.96
C ARG A 75 20.11 -0.95 12.63
N ARG A 76 19.32 -0.97 11.56
CA ARG A 76 19.83 -1.22 10.22
C ARG A 76 20.46 0.07 9.72
N PRO A 77 21.80 0.18 9.60
CA PRO A 77 22.38 1.30 8.89
C PRO A 77 21.79 1.31 7.49
N THR A 78 21.31 2.47 7.05
CA THR A 78 21.07 2.74 5.64
C THR A 78 22.39 2.44 4.93
N ARG A 79 22.52 1.24 4.35
CA ARG A 79 23.45 1.02 3.25
C ARG A 79 22.90 1.87 2.12
N GLY A 80 23.37 3.12 2.08
CA GLY A 80 23.15 4.00 0.95
C GLY A 80 23.68 3.31 -0.29
N ASN A 81 22.83 3.21 -1.30
CA ASN A 81 23.22 3.15 -2.70
C ASN A 81 22.94 4.53 -3.28
#